data_AF-A0A957FQD9-F1
#
_entry.id   AF-A0A957FQD9-F1
#
_cell.length_a   1.000
_cell.length_b   1.000
_cell.length_c   1.000
_cell.angle_alpha   90.00
_cell.angle_beta   90.00
_cell.angle_gamma   90.00
#
_symmetry.space_group_name_H-M   'P 1'
#
loop_
_entity.id
_entity.type
_entity.pdbx_description
1 polymer ?
#
loop_
_entity_poly.entity_id
_entity_poly.type
_entity_poly.pdbx_seq_one_letter_code
_entity_poly.pdbx_strand_id
1 'polypeptide(L)'
;MSLAEERLEILKMIESGKITAVEGATLIQALNQTSNDPDTKPFGTTPPNQNTNTPEARWLRVTVTDPQTGDARVKLNIPIGLVNTGLRMGARFVPNLNQSEYKEFMSRMEEMSRTRQSGPVVDTVTESGEHLTVYIE
;
A
#
# COMPACT_ATOMS: atom_id res chain seq x y z
N MET A 1 5.18 -29.04 0.54
CA MET A 1 5.18 -28.72 1.99
C MET A 1 4.18 -27.59 2.17
N SER A 2 3.36 -27.67 3.20
CA SER A 2 2.40 -26.64 3.56
C SER A 2 3.03 -25.63 4.51
N LEU A 3 2.59 -24.38 4.45
CA LEU A 3 3.00 -23.31 5.37
C LEU A 3 2.88 -23.71 6.85
N ALA A 4 1.87 -24.53 7.18
CA ALA A 4 1.67 -25.04 8.52
C ALA A 4 2.79 -26.01 8.96
N GLU A 5 3.29 -26.85 8.06
CA GLU A 5 4.42 -27.76 8.32
C GLU A 5 5.72 -26.99 8.55
N GLU A 6 5.99 -25.96 7.73
CA GLU A 6 7.19 -25.12 7.87
C GLU A 6 7.19 -24.30 9.17
N ARG A 7 6.03 -23.76 9.58
CA ARG A 7 5.87 -23.09 10.87
C ARG A 7 6.13 -24.02 12.05
N LEU A 8 5.69 -25.27 11.95
CA LEU A 8 5.87 -26.28 13.00
C LEU A 8 7.34 -26.71 13.11
N GLU A 9 8.06 -26.74 12.00
CA GLU A 9 9.51 -27.00 11.99
C GLU A 9 10.31 -25.89 12.69
N ILE A 10 9.97 -24.62 12.45
CA ILE A 10 10.60 -23.49 13.17
C ILE A 10 10.35 -23.56 14.67
N LEU A 11 9.14 -23.91 15.10
CA LEU A 11 8.82 -24.05 16.53
C LEU A 11 9.62 -25.18 17.19
N LYS A 12 9.85 -26.30 16.47
CA LYS A 12 10.75 -27.38 16.94
C LYS A 12 12.22 -26.94 17.01
N MET A 13 12.66 -26.04 16.14
CA MET A 13 14.01 -25.46 16.22
C MET A 13 14.18 -24.57 17.45
N ILE A 14 13.13 -23.84 17.87
CA ILE A 14 13.12 -23.06 19.10
C ILE A 14 13.12 -23.99 20.33
N GLU A 15 12.27 -25.02 20.33
CA GLU A 15 12.19 -26.01 21.43
C GLU A 15 13.52 -26.74 21.64
N SER A 16 14.19 -27.11 20.55
CA SER A 16 15.51 -27.76 20.59
C SER A 16 16.67 -26.79 20.87
N GLY A 17 16.40 -25.49 21.04
CA GLY A 17 17.40 -24.47 21.35
C GLY A 17 18.38 -24.16 20.22
N LYS A 18 18.07 -24.60 18.98
CA LYS A 18 18.91 -24.34 17.80
C LYS A 18 18.84 -22.88 17.35
N ILE A 19 17.72 -22.22 17.61
CA ILE A 19 17.47 -20.81 17.32
C ILE A 19 16.82 -20.13 18.53
N THR A 20 17.02 -18.83 18.66
CA THR A 20 16.35 -18.03 19.69
C THR A 20 14.90 -17.72 19.31
N ALA A 21 14.09 -17.33 20.30
CA ALA A 21 12.71 -16.91 20.05
C ALA A 21 12.60 -15.71 19.09
N VAL A 22 13.59 -14.80 19.13
CA VAL A 22 13.66 -13.63 18.26
C VAL A 22 13.94 -14.05 16.82
N GLU A 23 14.91 -14.93 16.60
CA GLU A 23 15.22 -15.45 15.27
C GLU A 23 14.05 -16.26 14.69
N GLY A 24 13.37 -17.05 15.53
CA GLY A 24 12.18 -17.79 15.14
C GLY A 24 11.02 -16.88 14.70
N ALA A 25 10.80 -15.75 15.38
CA ALA A 25 9.79 -14.78 14.98
C ALA A 25 10.05 -14.20 13.59
N THR A 26 11.31 -13.85 13.30
CA THR A 26 11.75 -13.34 11.99
C THR A 26 11.52 -14.36 10.88
N LEU A 27 11.83 -15.64 11.12
CA LEU A 27 11.64 -16.72 10.14
C LEU A 27 10.15 -16.94 9.84
N ILE A 28 9.30 -16.95 10.87
CA ILE A 28 7.85 -17.09 10.70
C ILE A 28 7.26 -15.91 9.91
N GLN A 29 7.75 -14.68 10.16
CA GLN A 29 7.31 -13.49 9.44
C GLN A 29 7.68 -13.57 7.95
N ALA A 30 8.91 -13.98 7.63
CA ALA A 30 9.36 -14.15 6.25
C ALA A 30 8.56 -15.23 5.48
N LEU A 31 8.19 -16.33 6.15
CA LEU A 31 7.32 -17.37 5.55
C LEU A 31 5.91 -16.85 5.23
N ASN A 32 5.33 -16.03 6.11
CA ASN A 32 4.02 -15.42 5.87
C ASN A 32 4.05 -14.41 4.72
N GLN A 33 5.15 -13.67 4.54
CA GLN A 33 5.34 -12.77 3.40
C GLN A 33 5.47 -13.54 2.08
N THR A 34 6.12 -14.70 2.11
CA THR A 34 6.29 -15.56 0.92
C THR A 34 4.98 -16.28 0.54
N SER A 35 4.11 -16.54 1.51
CA SER A 35 2.79 -17.14 1.27
C SER A 35 1.71 -16.13 0.88
N ASN A 36 1.96 -14.83 1.10
CA ASN A 36 1.09 -13.73 0.69
C ASN A 36 1.66 -13.01 -0.55
N ASP A 37 1.87 -13.73 -1.66
CA ASP A 37 1.61 -13.26 -3.02
C ASP A 37 1.67 -14.48 -3.97
N PRO A 38 0.58 -14.87 -4.68
CA PRO A 38 -0.02 -14.00 -5.69
C PRO A 38 -1.52 -14.28 -5.96
N ASP A 39 -2.49 -13.84 -5.13
CA ASP A 39 -3.89 -13.66 -5.61
C ASP A 39 -4.82 -12.93 -4.61
N THR A 40 -4.36 -11.83 -4.01
CA THR A 40 -5.32 -10.79 -3.59
C THR A 40 -5.11 -9.59 -4.49
N LYS A 41 -5.60 -9.72 -5.73
CA LYS A 41 -5.86 -8.59 -6.61
C LYS A 41 -7.15 -7.90 -6.13
N PRO A 42 -7.11 -6.77 -5.41
CA PRO A 42 -8.10 -5.75 -5.68
C PRO A 42 -7.91 -5.32 -7.14
N PHE A 43 -9.01 -5.12 -7.85
CA PHE A 43 -9.05 -4.67 -9.25
C PHE A 43 -7.98 -3.57 -9.50
N GLY A 44 -6.99 -3.84 -10.37
CA GLY A 44 -6.14 -2.80 -10.95
C GLY A 44 -4.61 -2.91 -10.79
N THR A 45 -4.00 -4.08 -10.53
CA THR A 45 -2.54 -4.24 -10.67
C THR A 45 -2.20 -5.00 -11.95
N THR A 46 -2.01 -4.28 -13.05
CA THR A 46 -1.14 -4.78 -14.12
C THR A 46 0.29 -4.44 -13.70
N PRO A 47 1.23 -5.39 -13.61
CA PRO A 47 2.65 -5.03 -13.52
C PRO A 47 3.00 -4.21 -14.78
N PRO A 48 3.91 -3.22 -14.70
CA PRO A 48 4.33 -2.47 -15.87
C PRO A 48 4.94 -3.46 -16.88
N ASN A 49 4.17 -3.77 -17.93
CA ASN A 49 4.64 -4.50 -19.08
C ASN A 49 5.63 -3.58 -19.79
N GLN A 50 6.93 -3.89 -19.70
CA GLN A 50 8.05 -3.12 -20.26
C GLN A 50 8.07 -3.10 -21.80
N ASN A 51 6.93 -3.27 -22.47
CA ASN A 51 6.93 -3.44 -23.91
C ASN A 51 5.65 -2.93 -24.60
N THR A 52 5.31 -1.66 -24.41
CA THR A 52 4.46 -0.92 -25.37
C THR A 52 4.82 0.56 -25.34
N ASN A 53 4.98 1.18 -26.51
CA ASN A 53 5.18 2.63 -26.76
C ASN A 53 3.97 3.50 -26.32
N THR A 54 3.32 3.16 -25.22
CA THR A 54 2.28 3.93 -24.56
C THR A 54 2.97 4.75 -23.47
N PRO A 55 2.66 6.06 -23.33
CA PRO A 55 3.17 6.82 -22.19
C PRO A 55 2.79 6.07 -20.93
N GLU A 56 3.79 5.69 -20.13
CA GLU A 56 3.61 4.90 -18.91
C GLU A 56 2.47 5.52 -18.10
N ALA A 57 1.36 4.80 -18.01
CA ALA A 57 0.22 5.26 -17.25
C ALA A 57 0.67 5.25 -15.79
N ARG A 58 0.86 6.45 -15.21
CA ARG A 58 1.24 6.59 -13.81
C ARG A 58 0.03 6.44 -12.91
N TRP A 59 0.24 5.75 -11.80
CA TRP A 59 -0.81 5.36 -10.88
C TRP A 59 -0.60 6.00 -9.52
N LEU A 60 -1.70 6.48 -8.94
CA LEU A 60 -1.82 6.87 -7.55
C LEU A 60 -2.32 5.66 -6.77
N ARG A 61 -1.48 5.13 -5.88
CA ARG A 61 -1.83 4.06 -4.95
C ARG A 61 -2.26 4.66 -3.63
N VAL A 62 -3.43 4.27 -3.14
CA VAL A 62 -3.96 4.68 -1.83
C VAL A 62 -4.19 3.43 -1.00
N THR A 63 -3.55 3.36 0.17
CA THR A 63 -3.70 2.26 1.11
C THR A 63 -4.17 2.81 2.45
N VAL A 64 -5.24 2.23 2.99
CA VAL A 64 -5.70 2.47 4.37
C VAL A 64 -5.46 1.22 5.17
N THR A 65 -4.66 1.31 6.22
CA THR A 65 -4.24 0.21 7.07
C THR A 65 -4.79 0.37 8.48
N ASP A 66 -5.30 -0.72 9.04
CA ASP A 66 -5.70 -0.77 10.44
C ASP A 66 -4.44 -0.76 11.34
N PRO A 67 -4.30 0.18 12.28
CA PRO A 67 -3.11 0.25 13.14
C PRO A 67 -3.03 -0.89 14.16
N GLN A 68 -4.15 -1.54 14.50
CA GLN A 68 -4.21 -2.60 15.49
C GLN A 68 -3.83 -3.95 14.88
N THR A 69 -4.30 -4.23 13.66
CA THR A 69 -4.03 -5.52 12.99
C THR A 69 -2.89 -5.44 11.99
N GLY A 70 -2.58 -4.25 11.47
CA GLY A 70 -1.61 -4.05 10.38
C GLY A 70 -2.17 -4.42 9.00
N ASP A 71 -3.44 -4.81 8.90
CA ASP A 71 -4.04 -5.19 7.63
C ASP A 71 -4.54 -3.98 6.84
N ALA A 72 -4.30 -4.00 5.52
CA ALA A 72 -4.85 -3.01 4.62
C ALA A 72 -6.36 -3.23 4.44
N ARG A 73 -7.16 -2.33 4.99
CA ARG A 73 -8.62 -2.33 4.87
C ARG A 73 -9.07 -1.87 3.49
N VAL A 74 -8.33 -0.93 2.88
CA VAL A 74 -8.64 -0.39 1.56
C VAL A 74 -7.36 -0.28 0.74
N LYS A 75 -7.41 -0.74 -0.52
CA LYS A 75 -6.35 -0.60 -1.52
C LYS A 75 -6.96 -0.09 -2.81
N LEU A 76 -6.54 1.10 -3.28
CA LEU A 76 -7.02 1.73 -4.51
C LEU A 76 -5.87 2.07 -5.44
N ASN A 77 -6.05 1.82 -6.73
CA ASN A 77 -5.13 2.24 -7.78
C ASN A 77 -5.87 3.15 -8.77
N ILE A 78 -5.48 4.41 -8.82
CA ILE A 78 -6.16 5.44 -9.62
C ILE A 78 -5.16 6.00 -10.62
N PRO A 79 -5.43 5.96 -11.94
CA PRO A 79 -4.59 6.65 -12.92
C PRO A 79 -4.52 8.14 -12.58
N ILE A 80 -3.31 8.73 -12.56
CA ILE A 80 -3.13 10.14 -12.17
C ILE A 80 -4.00 11.09 -13.00
N GLY A 81 -4.19 10.80 -14.29
CA GLY A 81 -5.05 11.59 -15.16
C GLY A 81 -6.53 11.64 -14.75
N LEU A 82 -6.98 10.70 -13.91
CA LEU A 82 -8.35 10.65 -13.40
C LEU A 82 -8.50 11.28 -12.01
N VAL A 83 -7.42 11.62 -11.32
CA VAL A 83 -7.46 12.09 -9.93
C VAL A 83 -8.21 13.43 -9.80
N ASN A 84 -7.97 14.38 -10.70
CA ASN A 84 -8.69 15.66 -10.69
C ASN A 84 -10.22 15.47 -10.88
N THR A 85 -10.62 14.60 -11.80
CA THR A 85 -12.03 14.27 -12.03
C THR A 85 -12.62 13.54 -10.83
N GLY A 86 -11.90 12.57 -10.27
CA GLY A 86 -12.31 11.82 -9.07
C GLY A 86 -12.51 12.73 -7.87
N LEU A 87 -11.59 13.66 -7.62
CA LEU A 87 -11.67 14.60 -6.50
C LEU A 87 -12.80 15.61 -6.68
N ARG A 88 -13.04 16.13 -7.90
CA ARG A 88 -14.20 16.99 -8.17
C ARG A 88 -15.53 16.27 -7.96
N MET A 89 -15.59 14.98 -8.28
CA MET A 89 -16.77 14.16 -8.01
C MET A 89 -16.91 13.83 -6.52
N GLY A 90 -15.80 13.54 -5.84
CA GLY A 90 -15.71 13.16 -4.44
C GLY A 90 -15.89 14.32 -3.45
N ALA A 91 -15.49 15.54 -3.81
CA ALA A 91 -15.52 16.71 -2.92
C ALA A 91 -16.92 17.04 -2.40
N ARG A 92 -17.98 16.65 -3.13
CA ARG A 92 -19.37 16.82 -2.68
C ARG A 92 -19.76 15.93 -1.50
N PHE A 93 -18.98 14.88 -1.23
CA PHE A 93 -19.22 13.90 -0.17
C PHE A 93 -18.36 14.15 1.08
N VAL A 94 -17.49 15.16 1.06
CA VAL A 94 -16.62 15.53 2.19
C VAL A 94 -17.11 16.85 2.79
N PRO A 95 -18.00 16.82 3.81
CA PRO A 95 -18.33 18.03 4.57
C PRO A 95 -17.06 18.56 5.24
N ASN A 96 -16.85 19.88 5.20
CA ASN A 96 -15.69 20.55 5.82
C ASN A 96 -14.33 20.18 5.21
N LEU A 97 -14.25 19.94 3.90
CA LEU A 97 -12.96 19.77 3.23
C LEU A 97 -12.04 20.99 3.49
N ASN A 98 -10.94 20.76 4.21
CA ASN A 98 -9.92 21.78 4.47
C ASN A 98 -9.28 22.20 3.14
N GLN A 99 -9.61 23.41 2.66
CA GLN A 99 -9.13 23.88 1.37
C GLN A 99 -7.60 24.03 1.31
N SER A 100 -6.96 24.32 2.44
CA SER A 100 -5.50 24.41 2.55
C SER A 100 -4.84 23.06 2.29
N GLU A 101 -5.27 22.02 3.01
CA GLU A 101 -4.73 20.65 2.87
C GLU A 101 -5.00 20.09 1.48
N TYR A 102 -6.20 20.32 0.95
CA TYR A 102 -6.56 19.94 -0.41
C TYR A 102 -5.64 20.60 -1.44
N LYS A 103 -5.38 21.91 -1.31
CA LYS A 103 -4.52 22.64 -2.24
C LYS A 103 -3.07 22.19 -2.14
N GLU A 104 -2.57 21.90 -0.94
CA GLU A 104 -1.21 21.37 -0.73
C GLU A 104 -1.06 20.00 -1.39
N PHE A 105 -2.00 19.08 -1.13
CA PHE A 105 -2.03 17.76 -1.76
C PHE A 105 -2.02 17.85 -3.28
N MET A 106 -2.90 18.67 -3.85
CA MET A 106 -2.98 18.87 -5.30
C MET A 106 -1.70 19.45 -5.88
N SER A 107 -1.09 20.42 -5.19
CA SER A 107 0.15 21.05 -5.65
C SER A 107 1.31 20.04 -5.67
N ARG A 108 1.45 19.21 -4.63
CA ARG A 108 2.44 18.13 -4.58
C ARG A 108 2.22 17.09 -5.68
N MET A 109 0.97 16.69 -5.88
CA MET A 109 0.60 15.77 -6.95
C MET A 109 0.93 16.31 -8.34
N GLU A 110 0.62 17.58 -8.61
CA GLU A 110 0.95 18.23 -9.88
C GLU A 110 2.46 18.34 -10.09
N GLU A 111 3.22 18.68 -9.05
CA GLU A 111 4.68 18.74 -9.10
C GLU A 111 5.29 17.38 -9.44
N MET A 112 4.96 16.33 -8.69
CA MET A 112 5.42 14.96 -8.94
C MET A 112 5.01 14.47 -10.34
N SER A 113 3.81 14.86 -10.77
CA SER A 113 3.33 14.60 -12.12
C SER A 113 4.22 15.30 -13.17
N ARG A 114 4.58 16.56 -12.99
CA ARG A 114 5.46 17.28 -13.95
C ARG A 114 6.88 16.75 -13.95
N THR A 115 7.45 16.44 -12.79
CA THR A 115 8.85 16.03 -12.64
C THR A 115 9.07 14.55 -12.96
N ARG A 116 8.00 13.76 -13.18
CA ARG A 116 8.11 12.29 -13.33
C ARG A 116 8.77 11.61 -12.14
N GLN A 117 8.58 12.17 -10.95
CA GLN A 117 9.07 11.58 -9.72
C GLN A 117 8.02 10.66 -9.10
N SER A 118 8.40 9.42 -8.82
CA SER A 118 7.64 8.47 -8.01
C SER A 118 7.97 8.67 -6.54
N GLY A 119 7.01 8.50 -5.63
CA GLY A 119 7.24 8.72 -4.21
C GLY A 119 5.98 8.84 -3.35
N PRO A 120 6.16 8.89 -2.01
CA PRO A 120 5.05 9.11 -1.08
C PRO A 120 4.54 10.56 -1.19
N VAL A 121 3.23 10.71 -1.34
CA VAL A 121 2.56 12.02 -1.39
C VAL A 121 2.07 12.43 0.00
N VAL A 122 1.47 11.47 0.72
CA VAL A 122 0.89 11.63 2.05
C VAL A 122 1.10 10.35 2.85
N ASP A 123 1.45 10.52 4.12
CA ASP A 123 1.46 9.45 5.11
C ASP A 123 0.95 10.03 6.43
N THR A 124 -0.24 9.64 6.86
CA THR A 124 -0.90 10.23 8.04
C THR A 124 -1.85 9.26 8.72
N VAL A 125 -2.20 9.55 9.97
CA VAL A 125 -3.22 8.82 10.72
C VAL A 125 -4.53 9.59 10.63
N THR A 126 -5.60 8.91 10.22
CA THR A 126 -6.95 9.48 10.12
C THR A 126 -7.55 9.74 11.50
N GLU A 127 -8.64 10.51 11.55
CA GLU A 127 -9.39 10.75 12.79
C GLU A 127 -9.96 9.47 13.42
N SER A 128 -10.14 8.42 12.63
CA SER A 128 -10.60 7.09 13.08
C SER A 128 -9.44 6.20 13.59
N GLY A 129 -8.19 6.71 13.57
CA GLY A 129 -7.00 5.98 13.97
C GLY A 129 -6.34 5.16 12.86
N GLU A 130 -6.93 5.10 11.66
CA GLU A 130 -6.39 4.31 10.54
C GLU A 130 -5.17 4.98 9.90
N HIS A 131 -4.18 4.20 9.47
CA HIS A 131 -2.99 4.70 8.78
C HIS A 131 -3.25 4.83 7.27
N LEU A 132 -3.24 6.05 6.76
CA LEU A 132 -3.44 6.38 5.36
C LEU A 132 -2.10 6.67 4.69
N THR A 133 -1.75 5.86 3.69
CA THR A 133 -0.55 6.06 2.86
C THR A 133 -0.96 6.26 1.40
N VAL A 134 -0.43 7.32 0.77
CA VAL A 134 -0.65 7.67 -0.63
C VAL A 134 0.68 7.73 -1.37
N TYR A 135 0.79 7.01 -2.48
CA TYR A 135 2.03 6.85 -3.24
C TYR A 135 1.79 7.05 -4.74
N ILE A 136 2.73 7.68 -5.44
CA ILE A 136 2.75 7.80 -6.89
C ILE A 136 3.81 6.89 -7.48
N GLU A 137 3.41 6.08 -8.45
CA GLU A 137 4.30 5.32 -9.35
C GLU A 137 4.65 6.12 -10.61
#